data_AF-A0A2V8TKM1-F1
#
_entry.id   AF-A0A2V8TKM1-F1
#
_cell.length_a   1.000
_cell.length_b   1.000
_cell.length_c   1.000
_cell.angle_alpha   90.00
_cell.angle_beta   90.00
_cell.angle_gamma   90.00
#
_symmetry.space_group_name_H-M   'P 1'
#
loop_
_entity.id
_entity.type
_entity.pdbx_description
1 polymer ?
#
loop_
_entity_poly.entity_id
_entity_poly.type
_entity_poly.pdbx_seq_one_letter_code
_entity_poly.pdbx_strand_id
1 'polypeptide(L)'
;MAIVKPFQPYRYSPKAGDASRLVTQPYDKISAEMQARYLAASPYNLVRVILGQRSASDTGTDNVYTRAARHLEDWMREGILVQDAAPALYAYFQDFELPDSGERLTRKGFIGLGRVEDYSAGIVYRHEPKKDRLELLRHTRAHFGQIFMLYPEAEGAVDKLLEEASQGEPAMDLLDEYQARHRLWAITDSSRIARIQERMAPAKLLIADGHHRYETALAFRNENPGITAAEYAMMTFVNMYSPGLKVLATHRVLRNLEGFRPGDLFNKAKNAWSVTACDS
;
A
#
# COMPACT_ATOMS: atom_id res chain seq x y z
N MET A 1 -15.01 1.63 16.04
CA MET A 1 -15.34 2.86 15.28
C MET A 1 -14.13 3.14 14.41
N ALA A 2 -14.28 3.44 13.12
CA ALA A 2 -13.11 3.78 12.31
C ALA A 2 -12.61 5.18 12.69
N ILE A 3 -11.37 5.27 13.16
CA ILE A 3 -10.74 6.57 13.46
C ILE A 3 -9.77 6.90 12.34
N VAL A 4 -10.14 7.92 11.56
CA VAL A 4 -9.35 8.45 10.44
C VAL A 4 -8.81 9.83 10.83
N LYS A 5 -7.53 10.10 10.57
CA LYS A 5 -6.90 11.41 10.83
C LYS A 5 -6.17 11.95 9.59
N PRO A 6 -6.18 13.28 9.38
CA PRO A 6 -5.26 13.92 8.44
C PRO A 6 -3.82 13.81 8.97
N PHE A 7 -2.84 13.95 8.08
CA PHE A 7 -1.42 13.84 8.42
C PHE A 7 -0.54 14.68 7.49
N GLN A 8 0.73 14.86 7.89
CA GLN A 8 1.75 15.57 7.13
C GLN A 8 2.78 14.56 6.59
N PRO A 9 2.58 14.01 5.38
CA PRO A 9 3.53 13.12 4.74
C PRO A 9 4.81 13.87 4.37
N TYR A 10 5.89 13.11 4.25
CA TYR A 10 7.04 13.51 3.44
C TYR A 10 6.81 13.06 2.00
N ARG A 11 6.96 13.97 1.04
CA ARG A 11 6.82 13.69 -0.40
C ARG A 11 8.09 14.08 -1.14
N TYR A 12 8.33 13.46 -2.29
CA TYR A 12 9.41 13.89 -3.17
C TYR A 12 9.19 15.33 -3.63
N SER A 13 10.22 16.15 -3.50
CA SER A 13 10.24 17.49 -4.07
C SER A 13 10.66 17.44 -5.54
N PRO A 14 10.46 18.51 -6.32
CA PRO A 14 10.97 18.59 -7.69
C PRO A 14 12.49 18.36 -7.80
N LYS A 15 13.27 18.57 -6.73
CA LYS A 15 14.71 18.30 -6.69
C LYS A 15 15.05 16.81 -6.86
N ALA A 16 14.11 15.92 -6.51
CA ALA A 16 14.29 14.49 -6.67
C ALA A 16 14.23 14.03 -8.14
N GLY A 17 13.74 14.90 -9.04
CA GLY A 17 13.57 14.61 -10.46
C GLY A 17 12.19 14.04 -10.79
N ASP A 18 12.11 13.30 -11.89
CA ASP A 18 10.86 12.69 -12.37
C ASP A 18 10.36 11.61 -11.40
N ALA A 19 9.19 11.85 -10.80
CA ALA A 19 8.56 10.99 -9.80
C ALA A 19 8.33 9.55 -10.30
N SER A 20 8.09 9.34 -11.60
CA SER A 20 7.90 7.99 -12.19
C SER A 20 9.15 7.11 -12.04
N ARG A 21 10.33 7.73 -11.89
CA ARG A 21 11.61 7.04 -11.69
C ARG A 21 11.95 6.84 -10.21
N LEU A 22 11.15 7.36 -9.30
CA LEU A 22 11.40 7.36 -7.84
C LEU A 22 10.54 6.35 -7.09
N VAL A 23 9.41 5.97 -7.68
CA VAL A 23 8.45 5.01 -7.11
C VAL A 23 8.80 3.56 -7.49
N THR A 24 8.17 2.61 -6.79
CA THR A 24 8.39 1.17 -6.96
C THR A 24 7.08 0.41 -6.83
N GLN A 25 7.08 -0.85 -7.29
CA GLN A 25 6.08 -1.81 -6.82
C GLN A 25 6.17 -2.06 -5.30
N PRO A 26 5.13 -2.63 -4.68
CA PRO A 26 5.22 -3.15 -3.31
C PRO A 26 6.39 -4.14 -3.16
N TYR A 27 7.11 -4.09 -2.05
CA TYR A 27 8.38 -4.82 -1.85
C TYR A 27 8.30 -6.34 -2.12
N ASP A 28 7.12 -6.95 -1.92
CA ASP A 28 6.82 -8.37 -2.07
C ASP A 28 6.60 -8.78 -3.52
N LYS A 29 6.51 -7.81 -4.44
CA LYS A 29 6.47 -8.02 -5.89
C LYS A 29 7.79 -7.71 -6.59
N ILE A 30 8.77 -7.15 -5.89
CA ILE A 30 10.03 -6.72 -6.51
C ILE A 30 10.94 -7.93 -6.73
N SER A 31 11.17 -8.31 -7.99
CA SER A 31 12.22 -9.29 -8.35
C SER A 31 13.62 -8.67 -8.23
N ALA A 32 14.65 -9.51 -8.25
CA ALA A 32 16.04 -9.03 -8.29
C ALA A 32 16.32 -8.16 -9.54
N GLU A 33 15.73 -8.50 -10.69
CA GLU A 33 15.88 -7.67 -11.90
C GLU A 33 15.15 -6.33 -11.76
N MET A 34 13.96 -6.32 -11.15
CA MET A 34 13.23 -5.08 -10.84
C MET A 34 14.03 -4.20 -9.88
N GLN A 35 14.58 -4.78 -8.81
CA GLN A 35 15.42 -4.06 -7.85
C GLN A 35 16.61 -3.40 -8.54
N ALA A 36 17.35 -4.14 -9.37
CA ALA A 36 18.49 -3.62 -10.12
C ALA A 36 18.07 -2.47 -11.06
N ARG A 37 16.96 -2.62 -11.78
CA ARG A 37 16.40 -1.57 -12.64
C ARG A 37 16.02 -0.31 -11.86
N TYR A 38 15.36 -0.45 -10.72
CA TYR A 38 14.99 0.68 -9.86
C TYR A 38 16.22 1.41 -9.30
N LEU A 39 17.23 0.67 -8.85
CA LEU A 39 18.48 1.23 -8.35
C LEU A 39 19.23 2.03 -9.43
N ALA A 40 19.19 1.56 -10.68
CA ALA A 40 19.77 2.26 -11.83
C ALA A 40 18.93 3.45 -12.30
N ALA A 41 17.61 3.45 -12.04
CA ALA A 41 16.70 4.50 -12.51
C ALA A 41 16.94 5.85 -11.82
N SER A 42 17.22 5.85 -10.51
CA SER A 42 17.48 7.08 -9.76
C SER A 42 18.29 6.83 -8.48
N PRO A 43 19.18 7.77 -8.08
CA PRO A 43 19.79 7.73 -6.75
C PRO A 43 18.76 7.90 -5.62
N TYR A 44 17.58 8.45 -5.91
CA TYR A 44 16.48 8.66 -4.97
C TYR A 44 15.32 7.69 -5.17
N ASN A 45 15.55 6.54 -5.82
CA ASN A 45 14.49 5.55 -5.95
C ASN A 45 14.19 4.89 -4.60
N LEU A 46 12.90 4.81 -4.25
CA LEU A 46 12.40 4.32 -2.96
C LEU A 46 12.86 2.89 -2.63
N VAL A 47 13.22 2.08 -3.64
CA VAL A 47 13.77 0.73 -3.44
C VAL A 47 14.96 0.72 -2.48
N ARG A 48 15.77 1.79 -2.45
CA ARG A 48 16.93 1.92 -1.56
C ARG A 48 16.54 1.90 -0.08
N VAL A 49 15.32 2.32 0.22
CA VAL A 49 14.75 2.35 1.58
C VAL A 49 13.95 1.08 1.84
N ILE A 50 13.05 0.69 0.93
CA ILE A 50 12.11 -0.41 1.21
C ILE A 50 12.68 -1.82 0.97
N LEU A 51 13.70 -1.93 0.12
CA LEU A 51 14.33 -3.18 -0.27
C LEU A 51 15.77 -2.90 -0.73
N GLY A 52 16.61 -2.38 0.16
CA GLY A 52 18.02 -2.13 -0.13
C GLY A 52 18.81 -3.42 -0.40
N GLN A 53 20.00 -3.29 -0.99
CA GLN A 53 20.88 -4.43 -1.22
C GLN A 53 21.47 -4.93 0.11
N ARG A 54 21.41 -6.25 0.31
CA ARG A 54 22.11 -6.93 1.40
C ARG A 54 23.55 -7.21 0.97
N SER A 55 24.48 -7.12 1.92
CA SER A 55 25.90 -7.40 1.70
C SER A 55 26.36 -8.54 2.61
N ALA A 56 27.35 -9.31 2.18
CA ALA A 56 28.03 -10.28 3.04
C ALA A 56 28.75 -9.62 4.23
N SER A 57 29.01 -8.31 4.13
CA SER A 57 29.59 -7.49 5.20
C SER A 57 28.54 -6.90 6.17
N ASP A 58 27.25 -7.21 6.00
CA ASP A 58 26.21 -6.68 6.90
C ASP A 58 26.41 -7.19 8.33
N THR A 59 26.30 -6.29 9.30
CA THR A 59 26.45 -6.56 10.73
C THR A 59 25.18 -6.16 11.49
N GLY A 60 25.14 -6.42 12.80
CA GLY A 60 24.02 -5.97 13.63
C GLY A 60 23.81 -4.44 13.62
N THR A 61 24.89 -3.67 13.44
CA THR A 61 24.89 -2.19 13.54
C THR A 61 25.06 -1.48 12.19
N ASP A 62 25.45 -2.20 11.14
CA ASP A 62 25.50 -1.70 9.78
C ASP A 62 24.94 -2.75 8.82
N ASN A 63 23.68 -2.58 8.47
CA ASN A 63 22.92 -3.47 7.58
C ASN A 63 21.92 -2.67 6.73
N VAL A 64 21.15 -3.39 5.93
CA VAL A 64 20.13 -2.83 5.04
C VAL A 64 19.14 -1.88 5.74
N TYR A 65 18.74 -2.13 6.98
CA TYR A 65 17.77 -1.28 7.70
C TYR A 65 18.42 0.00 8.22
N THR A 66 19.64 -0.09 8.74
CA THR A 66 20.40 1.11 9.15
C THR A 66 20.72 2.00 7.95
N ARG A 67 21.02 1.40 6.78
CA ARG A 67 21.19 2.13 5.52
C ARG A 67 19.89 2.78 5.05
N ALA A 68 18.76 2.07 5.17
CA ALA A 68 17.45 2.64 4.83
C ALA A 68 17.12 3.87 5.69
N ALA A 69 17.39 3.84 7.00
CA ALA A 69 17.23 4.99 7.88
C ALA A 69 18.15 6.16 7.47
N ARG A 70 19.44 5.89 7.20
CA ARG A 70 20.37 6.92 6.71
C ARG A 70 19.89 7.56 5.40
N HIS A 71 19.47 6.76 4.43
CA HIS A 71 18.92 7.29 3.17
C HIS A 71 17.71 8.18 3.41
N LEU A 72 16.77 7.78 4.27
CA LEU A 72 15.59 8.60 4.60
C LEU A 72 15.99 9.94 5.22
N GLU A 73 16.87 9.92 6.23
CA GLU A 73 17.35 11.12 6.93
C GLU A 73 18.13 12.05 6.00
N ASP A 74 19.01 11.49 5.15
CA ASP A 74 19.77 12.24 4.15
C ASP A 74 18.83 12.92 3.15
N TRP A 75 17.83 12.19 2.64
CA TRP A 75 16.86 12.74 1.69
C TRP A 75 16.00 13.85 2.30
N MET A 76 15.62 13.74 3.57
CA MET A 76 14.94 14.82 4.29
C MET A 76 15.84 16.04 4.46
N ARG A 77 17.07 15.85 4.92
CA ARG A 77 18.06 16.92 5.14
C ARG A 77 18.42 17.66 3.84
N GLU A 78 18.52 16.93 2.74
CA GLU A 78 18.85 17.48 1.42
C GLU A 78 17.66 18.09 0.69
N GLY A 79 16.45 18.02 1.26
CA GLY A 79 15.22 18.52 0.64
C GLY A 79 14.76 17.69 -0.56
N ILE A 80 15.20 16.44 -0.67
CA ILE A 80 14.69 15.45 -1.63
C ILE A 80 13.31 15.00 -1.20
N LEU A 81 13.13 14.74 0.11
CA LEU A 81 11.83 14.55 0.73
C LEU A 81 11.48 15.78 1.57
N VAL A 82 10.30 16.36 1.32
CA VAL A 82 9.83 17.55 2.02
C VAL A 82 8.50 17.23 2.68
N GLN A 83 8.34 17.66 3.93
CA GLN A 83 7.10 17.50 4.67
C GLN A 83 6.05 18.50 4.19
N ASP A 84 4.80 18.05 4.04
CA ASP A 84 3.70 18.95 3.68
C ASP A 84 3.43 19.98 4.78
N ALA A 85 3.07 21.20 4.34
CA ALA A 85 2.92 22.37 5.23
C ALA A 85 1.80 22.23 6.27
N ALA A 86 0.76 21.45 5.98
CA ALA A 86 -0.40 21.27 6.85
C ALA A 86 -0.90 19.82 6.82
N PRO A 87 -1.51 19.31 7.91
CA PRO A 87 -2.16 18.01 7.90
C PRO A 87 -3.30 17.97 6.88
N ALA A 88 -3.33 16.92 6.06
CA ALA A 88 -4.38 16.72 5.07
C ALA A 88 -4.84 15.26 5.02
N LEU A 89 -6.04 15.06 4.49
CA LEU A 89 -6.41 13.80 3.82
C LEU A 89 -6.08 13.95 2.34
N TYR A 90 -5.80 12.87 1.62
CA TYR A 90 -5.45 12.97 0.20
C TYR A 90 -6.45 12.20 -0.63
N ALA A 91 -7.26 12.88 -1.45
CA ALA A 91 -8.02 12.19 -2.48
C ALA A 91 -7.04 11.52 -3.44
N TYR A 92 -7.29 10.26 -3.78
CA TYR A 92 -6.38 9.44 -4.55
C TYR A 92 -7.14 8.64 -5.59
N PHE A 93 -6.93 9.02 -6.86
CA PHE A 93 -7.57 8.38 -8.00
C PHE A 93 -6.53 7.59 -8.79
N GLN A 94 -6.92 6.39 -9.21
CA GLN A 94 -6.13 5.52 -10.06
C GLN A 94 -6.91 5.22 -11.33
N ASP A 95 -6.43 5.66 -12.49
CA ASP A 95 -6.98 5.27 -13.78
C ASP A 95 -6.19 4.08 -14.30
N PHE A 96 -6.88 2.97 -14.58
CA PHE A 96 -6.24 1.73 -15.03
C PHE A 96 -7.10 1.02 -16.07
N GLU A 97 -6.46 0.14 -16.83
CA GLU A 97 -7.12 -0.72 -17.80
C GLU A 97 -7.31 -2.12 -17.21
N LEU A 98 -8.50 -2.70 -17.38
CA LEU A 98 -8.73 -4.10 -17.00
C LEU A 98 -7.99 -5.03 -17.96
N PRO A 99 -7.13 -5.96 -17.44
CA PRO A 99 -6.31 -6.81 -18.28
C PRO A 99 -7.08 -7.63 -19.33
N ASP A 100 -8.29 -8.11 -18.98
CA ASP A 100 -9.04 -9.03 -19.83
C ASP A 100 -9.98 -8.32 -20.82
N SER A 101 -10.46 -7.12 -20.50
CA SER A 101 -11.49 -6.42 -21.28
C SER A 101 -11.01 -5.16 -21.98
N GLY A 102 -9.86 -4.61 -21.58
CA GLY A 102 -9.42 -3.28 -22.03
C GLY A 102 -10.29 -2.12 -21.50
N GLU A 103 -11.25 -2.41 -20.62
CA GLU A 103 -12.13 -1.40 -20.04
C GLU A 103 -11.30 -0.48 -19.14
N ARG A 104 -11.41 0.84 -19.37
CA ARG A 104 -10.76 1.84 -18.54
C ARG A 104 -11.64 2.18 -17.34
N LEU A 105 -11.08 2.03 -16.14
CA LEU A 105 -11.77 2.32 -14.89
C LEU A 105 -10.97 3.29 -14.03
N THR A 106 -11.67 4.07 -13.21
CA THR A 106 -11.07 4.92 -12.19
C THR A 106 -11.43 4.39 -10.81
N ARG A 107 -10.44 3.94 -10.06
CA ARG A 107 -10.59 3.67 -8.63
C ARG A 107 -10.46 4.97 -7.86
N LYS A 108 -11.45 5.27 -7.04
CA LYS A 108 -11.46 6.45 -6.15
C LYS A 108 -11.31 6.01 -4.71
N GLY A 109 -10.48 6.72 -3.97
CA GLY A 109 -10.31 6.54 -2.54
C GLY A 109 -9.59 7.72 -1.93
N PHE A 110 -9.28 7.64 -0.64
CA PHE A 110 -8.47 8.65 0.02
C PHE A 110 -7.41 8.02 0.91
N ILE A 111 -6.29 8.72 1.07
CA ILE A 111 -5.18 8.34 1.95
C ILE A 111 -5.27 9.15 3.23
N GLY A 112 -5.15 8.47 4.37
CA GLY A 112 -5.13 9.07 5.69
C GLY A 112 -4.51 8.13 6.73
N LEU A 113 -4.46 8.57 7.97
CA LEU A 113 -4.05 7.71 9.09
C LEU A 113 -5.26 6.99 9.66
N GLY A 114 -5.22 5.66 9.68
CA GLY A 114 -6.21 4.82 10.36
C GLY A 114 -5.65 4.28 11.67
N ARG A 115 -6.44 4.32 12.75
CA ARG A 115 -6.05 3.67 14.02
C ARG A 115 -6.03 2.15 13.84
N VAL A 116 -4.95 1.49 14.25
CA VAL A 116 -4.87 0.02 14.26
C VAL A 116 -5.49 -0.54 15.54
N GLU A 117 -6.36 -1.53 15.40
CA GLU A 117 -7.04 -2.25 16.47
C GLU A 117 -6.69 -3.74 16.45
N ASP A 118 -6.69 -4.36 17.63
CA ASP A 118 -6.39 -5.79 17.76
C ASP A 118 -7.44 -6.64 17.03
N TYR A 119 -6.98 -7.68 16.33
CA TYR A 119 -7.88 -8.66 15.74
C TYR A 119 -8.50 -9.52 16.84
N SER A 120 -9.77 -9.34 17.15
CA SER A 120 -10.47 -10.19 18.12
C SER A 120 -10.82 -11.60 17.63
N ALA A 121 -10.16 -12.15 16.58
CA ALA A 121 -10.60 -13.42 15.98
C ALA A 121 -9.52 -14.32 15.34
N GLY A 122 -8.24 -13.93 15.25
CA GLY A 122 -7.18 -14.84 14.77
C GLY A 122 -7.31 -15.37 13.33
N ILE A 123 -8.09 -14.70 12.45
CA ILE A 123 -8.38 -15.14 11.07
C ILE A 123 -7.37 -14.55 10.06
N VAL A 124 -6.08 -14.66 10.33
CA VAL A 124 -5.03 -14.38 9.32
C VAL A 124 -4.06 -15.55 9.35
N TYR A 125 -4.09 -16.35 8.28
CA TYR A 125 -3.19 -17.49 8.12
C TYR A 125 -1.81 -17.01 7.66
N ARG A 126 -0.80 -17.62 8.28
CA ARG A 126 0.60 -17.20 8.30
C ARG A 126 1.30 -17.56 6.99
N HIS A 127 1.93 -16.60 6.33
CA HIS A 127 3.09 -16.82 5.46
C HIS A 127 4.16 -15.79 5.85
N GLU A 128 5.36 -16.26 6.22
CA GLU A 128 6.46 -15.41 6.71
C GLU A 128 6.95 -14.43 5.64
N PRO A 129 6.87 -13.11 5.90
CA PRO A 129 8.06 -12.25 6.01
C PRO A 129 7.88 -11.06 7.01
N LYS A 130 7.41 -11.29 8.24
CA LYS A 130 7.17 -10.22 9.24
C LYS A 130 8.45 -9.49 9.69
N LYS A 131 9.56 -10.22 9.86
CA LYS A 131 10.80 -9.67 10.46
C LYS A 131 11.32 -8.46 9.68
N ASP A 132 11.43 -8.58 8.36
CA ASP A 132 11.99 -7.51 7.53
C ASP A 132 11.19 -6.21 7.58
N ARG A 133 9.86 -6.29 7.56
CA ARG A 133 9.00 -5.09 7.61
C ARG A 133 9.06 -4.41 8.98
N LEU A 134 9.06 -5.19 10.06
CA LEU A 134 9.15 -4.66 11.41
C LEU A 134 10.53 -4.05 11.69
N GLU A 135 11.62 -4.70 11.26
CA GLU A 135 12.97 -4.13 11.35
C GLU A 135 13.09 -2.82 10.59
N LEU A 136 12.57 -2.75 9.36
CA LEU A 136 12.57 -1.50 8.60
C LEU A 136 11.81 -0.40 9.35
N LEU A 137 10.62 -0.70 9.88
CA LEU A 137 9.81 0.27 10.64
C LEU A 137 10.49 0.70 11.95
N ARG A 138 11.16 -0.21 12.66
CA ARG A 138 11.95 0.10 13.87
C ARG A 138 13.04 1.13 13.59
N HIS A 139 13.77 0.95 12.49
CA HIS A 139 14.90 1.82 12.14
C HIS A 139 14.46 3.15 11.52
N THR A 140 13.47 3.12 10.63
CA THR A 140 13.03 4.31 9.88
C THR A 140 11.96 5.11 10.58
N ARG A 141 11.21 4.48 11.51
CA ARG A 141 9.98 5.04 12.13
C ARG A 141 8.99 5.60 11.10
N ALA A 142 8.95 5.01 9.90
CA ALA A 142 8.13 5.48 8.79
C ALA A 142 7.43 4.32 8.07
N HIS A 143 6.21 4.57 7.60
CA HIS A 143 5.48 3.65 6.73
C HIS A 143 5.69 4.02 5.26
N PHE A 144 6.18 3.08 4.45
CA PHE A 144 6.41 3.27 3.01
C PHE A 144 5.36 2.61 2.11
N GLY A 145 4.36 1.97 2.70
CA GLY A 145 3.28 1.31 1.99
C GLY A 145 1.96 1.52 2.71
N GLN A 146 0.90 1.73 1.93
CA GLN A 146 -0.46 1.96 2.43
C GLN A 146 -1.16 0.62 2.68
N ILE A 147 -1.96 0.51 3.72
CA ILE A 147 -2.88 -0.63 3.89
C ILE A 147 -4.14 -0.32 3.08
N PHE A 148 -4.58 -1.25 2.23
CA PHE A 148 -5.72 -1.04 1.35
C PHE A 148 -7.01 -1.48 2.05
N MET A 149 -7.77 -0.50 2.52
CA MET A 149 -8.99 -0.65 3.31
C MET A 149 -10.23 -0.45 2.44
N LEU A 150 -11.24 -1.28 2.65
CA LEU A 150 -12.58 -1.14 2.10
C LEU A 150 -13.55 -0.67 3.17
N TYR A 151 -14.50 0.16 2.79
CA TYR A 151 -15.60 0.58 3.66
C TYR A 151 -16.96 0.54 2.92
N PRO A 152 -18.05 0.15 3.61
CA PRO A 152 -19.40 0.15 3.05
C PRO A 152 -20.07 1.53 3.21
N GLU A 153 -20.18 2.29 2.13
CA GLU A 153 -20.97 3.54 2.12
C GLU A 153 -21.77 3.64 0.82
N ALA A 154 -23.04 3.23 0.88
CA ALA A 154 -23.86 3.06 -0.33
C ALA A 154 -24.29 4.41 -0.93
N GLU A 155 -24.37 5.48 -0.14
CA GLU A 155 -24.84 6.79 -0.59
C GLU A 155 -23.77 7.59 -1.37
N GLY A 156 -22.52 7.12 -1.39
CA GLY A 156 -21.40 7.73 -2.12
C GLY A 156 -21.05 9.15 -1.64
N ALA A 157 -21.39 9.51 -0.41
CA ALA A 157 -21.12 10.84 0.13
C ALA A 157 -19.62 11.11 0.30
N VAL A 158 -18.82 10.10 0.66
CA VAL A 158 -17.36 10.28 0.71
C VAL A 158 -16.81 10.48 -0.69
N ASP A 159 -17.23 9.65 -1.65
CA ASP A 159 -16.79 9.75 -3.05
C ASP A 159 -17.07 11.14 -3.65
N LYS A 160 -18.24 11.73 -3.37
CA LYS A 160 -18.57 13.11 -3.77
C LYS A 160 -17.58 14.14 -3.21
N LEU A 161 -17.18 14.02 -1.94
CA LEU A 161 -16.18 14.91 -1.33
C LEU A 161 -14.80 14.77 -1.97
N LEU A 162 -14.46 13.57 -2.44
CA LEU A 162 -13.22 13.32 -3.17
C LEU A 162 -13.28 13.92 -4.59
N GLU A 163 -14.42 13.83 -5.27
CA GLU A 163 -14.65 14.44 -6.58
C GLU A 163 -14.60 15.96 -6.53
N GLU A 164 -15.16 16.56 -5.48
CA GLU A 164 -15.03 18.01 -5.24
C GLU A 164 -13.56 18.40 -5.03
N ALA A 165 -12.78 17.60 -4.32
CA ALA A 165 -11.36 17.84 -4.11
C ALA A 165 -10.56 17.71 -5.42
N SER A 166 -10.97 16.79 -6.32
CA SER A 166 -10.28 16.54 -7.58
C SER A 166 -10.55 17.59 -8.67
N GLN A 167 -11.35 18.63 -8.39
CA GLN A 167 -11.56 19.74 -9.33
C GLN A 167 -10.37 20.71 -9.41
N GLY A 168 -9.46 20.66 -8.43
CA GLY A 168 -8.22 21.43 -8.43
C GLY A 168 -7.06 20.71 -9.11
N GLU A 169 -5.90 21.37 -9.13
CA GLU A 169 -4.66 20.77 -9.62
C GLU A 169 -4.17 19.65 -8.67
N PRO A 170 -3.77 18.49 -9.22
CA PRO A 170 -3.24 17.40 -8.40
C PRO A 170 -1.88 17.79 -7.80
N ALA A 171 -1.69 17.42 -6.54
CA ALA A 171 -0.41 17.52 -5.84
C ALA A 171 0.63 16.50 -6.37
N MET A 172 0.18 15.45 -7.04
CA MET A 172 1.00 14.48 -7.76
C MET A 172 0.18 13.84 -8.88
N ASP A 173 0.80 13.69 -10.05
CA ASP A 173 0.22 13.04 -11.23
C ASP A 173 1.32 12.27 -11.97
N LEU A 174 1.23 10.94 -11.99
CA LEU A 174 2.25 10.09 -12.63
C LEU A 174 1.66 8.80 -13.19
N LEU A 175 2.37 8.19 -14.13
CA LEU A 175 2.12 6.83 -14.61
C LEU A 175 3.06 5.86 -13.92
N ASP A 176 2.54 4.71 -13.49
CA ASP A 176 3.38 3.60 -13.06
C ASP A 176 3.87 2.76 -14.25
N GLU A 177 4.67 1.73 -13.96
CA GLU A 177 5.23 0.85 -15.00
C GLU A 177 4.18 -0.01 -15.73
N TYR A 178 2.96 -0.11 -15.19
CA TYR A 178 1.82 -0.77 -15.81
C TYR A 178 0.88 0.23 -16.51
N GLN A 179 1.31 1.49 -16.69
CA GLN A 179 0.52 2.56 -17.28
C GLN A 179 -0.74 2.93 -16.48
N ALA A 180 -0.84 2.54 -15.21
CA ALA A 180 -1.87 3.07 -14.33
C ALA A 180 -1.51 4.52 -13.97
N ARG A 181 -2.45 5.45 -14.14
CA ARG A 181 -2.27 6.86 -13.78
C ARG A 181 -2.69 7.09 -12.35
N HIS A 182 -1.77 7.61 -11.54
CA HIS A 182 -1.95 7.91 -10.14
C HIS A 182 -2.07 9.43 -9.96
N ARG A 183 -3.19 9.89 -9.40
CA ARG A 183 -3.43 11.30 -9.13
C ARG A 183 -3.82 11.52 -7.68
N LEU A 184 -3.18 12.47 -7.02
CA LEU A 184 -3.44 12.81 -5.62
C LEU A 184 -3.77 14.29 -5.45
N TRP A 185 -4.77 14.60 -4.63
CA TRP A 185 -5.13 15.97 -4.25
C TRP A 185 -5.16 16.10 -2.74
N ALA A 186 -4.49 17.12 -2.20
CA ALA A 186 -4.52 17.41 -0.78
C ALA A 186 -5.86 18.05 -0.39
N ILE A 187 -6.50 17.49 0.63
CA ILE A 187 -7.69 18.02 1.28
C ILE A 187 -7.25 18.62 2.61
N THR A 188 -7.08 19.94 2.64
CA THR A 188 -6.71 20.72 3.83
C THR A 188 -7.89 21.45 4.46
N ASP A 189 -9.04 21.53 3.77
CA ASP A 189 -10.26 22.15 4.30
C ASP A 189 -10.81 21.36 5.49
N SER A 190 -10.82 21.99 6.67
CA SER A 190 -11.20 21.33 7.92
C SER A 190 -12.66 20.87 7.93
N SER A 191 -13.55 21.59 7.23
CA SER A 191 -14.97 21.23 7.15
C SER A 191 -15.17 19.95 6.33
N ARG A 192 -14.46 19.80 5.21
CA ARG A 192 -14.47 18.61 4.37
C ARG A 192 -13.82 17.43 5.09
N ILE A 193 -12.70 17.64 5.78
CA ILE A 193 -12.06 16.60 6.61
C ILE A 193 -13.04 16.08 7.67
N ALA A 194 -13.71 16.98 8.41
CA ALA A 194 -14.67 16.61 9.43
C ALA A 194 -15.83 15.78 8.86
N ARG A 195 -16.39 16.19 7.71
CA ARG A 195 -17.44 15.42 7.02
C ARG A 195 -16.97 14.02 6.61
N ILE A 196 -15.74 13.87 6.10
CA ILE A 196 -15.17 12.54 5.81
C ILE A 196 -15.06 11.72 7.09
N GLN A 197 -14.54 12.29 8.18
CA GLN A 197 -14.39 11.61 9.46
C GLN A 197 -15.74 11.17 10.04
N GLU A 198 -16.77 12.01 9.99
CA GLU A 198 -18.13 11.70 10.44
C GLU A 198 -18.73 10.51 9.67
N ARG A 199 -18.56 10.47 8.34
CA ARG A 199 -19.03 9.35 7.51
C ARG A 199 -18.25 8.07 7.76
N MET A 200 -16.96 8.19 8.04
CA MET A 200 -16.10 7.03 8.31
C MET A 200 -16.29 6.45 9.70
N ALA A 201 -16.60 7.27 10.72
CA ALA A 201 -16.73 6.82 12.11
C ALA A 201 -17.57 5.53 12.28
N PRO A 202 -18.81 5.43 11.77
CA PRO A 202 -19.63 4.22 11.91
C PRO A 202 -19.20 3.07 10.99
N ALA A 203 -18.32 3.29 10.01
CA ALA A 203 -17.96 2.30 9.01
C ALA A 203 -17.18 1.13 9.62
N LYS A 204 -17.52 -0.08 9.17
CA LYS A 204 -16.72 -1.29 9.41
C LYS A 204 -15.71 -1.43 8.30
N LEU A 205 -14.43 -1.43 8.66
CA LEU A 205 -13.35 -1.51 7.68
C LEU A 205 -12.96 -2.96 7.41
N LEU A 206 -12.75 -3.29 6.14
CA LEU A 206 -12.20 -4.57 5.70
C LEU A 206 -10.84 -4.35 5.06
N ILE A 207 -9.85 -5.18 5.38
CA ILE A 207 -8.54 -5.13 4.73
C ILE A 207 -8.64 -5.95 3.45
N ALA A 208 -8.55 -5.30 2.29
CA ALA A 208 -8.47 -6.01 1.00
C ALA A 208 -7.03 -6.38 0.66
N ASP A 209 -6.06 -5.54 1.02
CA ASP A 209 -4.64 -5.86 0.90
C ASP A 209 -3.81 -5.18 2.00
N GLY A 210 -2.72 -5.84 2.42
CA GLY A 210 -1.83 -5.32 3.46
C GLY A 210 -2.01 -5.90 4.86
N HIS A 211 -2.56 -7.11 4.99
CA HIS A 211 -2.64 -7.84 6.27
C HIS A 211 -1.30 -7.85 7.03
N HIS A 212 -0.19 -8.20 6.36
CA HIS A 212 1.13 -8.18 7.00
C HIS A 212 1.60 -6.77 7.40
N ARG A 213 1.21 -5.72 6.66
CA ARG A 213 1.49 -4.31 7.02
C ARG A 213 0.71 -3.91 8.26
N TYR A 214 -0.56 -4.32 8.36
CA TYR A 214 -1.41 -4.09 9.53
C TYR A 214 -0.86 -4.80 10.77
N GLU A 215 -0.47 -6.08 10.66
CA GLU A 215 0.17 -6.81 11.76
C GLU A 215 1.52 -6.21 12.17
N THR A 216 2.29 -5.70 11.21
CA THR A 216 3.57 -4.99 11.50
C THR A 216 3.30 -3.70 12.28
N ALA A 217 2.29 -2.92 11.88
CA ALA A 217 1.89 -1.71 12.60
C ALA A 217 1.40 -2.03 14.01
N LEU A 218 0.63 -3.11 14.20
CA LEU A 218 0.22 -3.59 15.52
C LEU A 218 1.41 -3.99 16.40
N ALA A 219 2.36 -4.76 15.84
CA ALA A 219 3.56 -5.15 16.58
C ALA A 219 4.38 -3.93 17.00
N PHE A 220 4.59 -2.98 16.09
CA PHE A 220 5.29 -1.73 16.38
C PHE A 220 4.57 -0.88 17.44
N ARG A 221 3.24 -0.76 17.37
CA ARG A 221 2.42 -0.12 18.42
C ARG A 221 2.67 -0.76 19.78
N ASN A 222 2.61 -2.08 19.86
CA ASN A 222 2.75 -2.83 21.10
C ASN A 222 4.16 -2.75 21.69
N GLU A 223 5.19 -2.60 20.86
CA GLU A 223 6.58 -2.37 21.28
C GLU A 223 6.85 -0.95 21.77
N ASN A 224 5.96 0.00 21.46
CA ASN A 224 6.13 1.41 21.75
C ASN A 224 4.94 1.96 22.56
N PRO A 225 4.63 1.39 23.74
CA PRO A 225 3.55 1.90 24.58
C PRO A 225 3.84 3.36 24.95
N GLY A 226 2.85 4.24 24.74
CA GLY A 226 2.96 5.68 25.01
C GLY A 226 3.33 6.55 23.80
N ILE A 227 3.72 5.97 22.66
CA ILE A 227 3.88 6.73 21.41
C ILE A 227 2.54 6.79 20.67
N THR A 228 1.77 7.88 20.84
CA THR A 228 0.45 8.03 20.21
C THR A 228 0.48 7.87 18.68
N ALA A 229 1.54 8.32 18.01
CA ALA A 229 1.69 8.15 16.57
C ALA A 229 1.79 6.67 16.15
N ALA A 230 2.30 5.78 17.01
CA ALA A 230 2.41 4.35 16.72
C ALA A 230 1.04 3.63 16.73
N GLU A 231 -0.03 4.27 17.24
CA GLU A 231 -1.39 3.74 17.15
C GLU A 231 -2.00 3.84 15.74
N TYR A 232 -1.32 4.52 14.82
CA TYR A 232 -1.85 4.83 13.50
C TYR A 232 -0.95 4.28 12.41
N ALA A 233 -1.56 3.83 11.31
CA ALA A 233 -0.86 3.45 10.09
C ALA A 233 -1.41 4.24 8.90
N MET A 234 -0.57 4.43 7.89
CA MET A 234 -1.00 5.02 6.62
C MET A 234 -1.86 4.01 5.85
N MET A 235 -3.10 4.42 5.53
CA MET A 235 -4.10 3.57 4.88
C MET A 235 -4.73 4.30 3.71
N THR A 236 -5.16 3.53 2.71
CA THR A 236 -5.98 3.99 1.60
C THR A 236 -7.35 3.39 1.75
N PHE A 237 -8.37 4.24 1.79
CA PHE A 237 -9.77 3.86 2.00
C PHE A 237 -10.52 3.96 0.68
N VAL A 238 -11.10 2.85 0.23
CA VAL A 238 -11.87 2.74 -1.01
C VAL A 238 -13.29 2.27 -0.69
N ASN A 239 -14.28 2.94 -1.26
CA ASN A 239 -15.67 2.53 -1.10
C ASN A 239 -15.91 1.19 -1.79
N MET A 240 -16.49 0.21 -1.09
CA MET A 240 -16.76 -1.11 -1.67
C MET A 240 -17.81 -1.10 -2.78
N TYR A 241 -18.65 -0.06 -2.82
CA TYR A 241 -19.65 0.14 -3.86
C TYR A 241 -19.11 0.95 -5.05
N SER A 242 -17.84 1.36 -5.02
CA SER A 242 -17.22 2.09 -6.12
C SER A 242 -17.13 1.23 -7.38
N PRO A 243 -17.60 1.69 -8.55
CA PRO A 243 -17.47 0.95 -9.81
C PRO A 243 -16.01 0.63 -10.19
N GLY A 244 -15.06 1.46 -9.74
CA GLY A 244 -13.63 1.26 -9.94
C GLY A 244 -12.97 0.26 -8.99
N LEU A 245 -13.71 -0.28 -8.02
CA LEU A 245 -13.26 -1.42 -7.22
C LEU A 245 -13.57 -2.71 -7.97
N LYS A 246 -12.56 -3.22 -8.68
CA LYS A 246 -12.60 -4.55 -9.32
C LYS A 246 -11.67 -5.51 -8.59
N VAL A 247 -12.21 -6.65 -8.19
CA VAL A 247 -11.46 -7.77 -7.60
C VAL A 247 -11.50 -8.91 -8.60
N LEU A 248 -10.37 -9.18 -9.24
CA LEU A 248 -10.23 -10.24 -10.24
C LEU A 248 -9.82 -11.56 -9.59
N ALA A 249 -10.03 -12.67 -10.29
CA ALA A 249 -9.64 -13.99 -9.83
C ALA A 249 -8.11 -14.12 -9.77
N THR A 250 -7.60 -14.81 -8.75
CA THR A 250 -6.19 -15.24 -8.71
C THR A 250 -6.09 -16.64 -9.32
N HIS A 251 -5.51 -16.73 -10.51
CA HIS A 251 -5.24 -18.01 -11.16
C HIS A 251 -3.94 -18.61 -10.63
N ARG A 252 -3.93 -19.92 -10.32
CA ARG A 252 -2.73 -20.67 -9.93
C ARG A 252 -2.35 -21.63 -11.05
N VAL A 253 -1.13 -21.49 -11.57
CA VAL A 253 -0.61 -22.35 -12.63
C VAL A 253 0.42 -23.31 -12.02
N LEU A 254 0.21 -24.61 -12.21
CA LEU A 254 1.16 -25.65 -11.81
C LEU A 254 1.98 -26.05 -13.04
N ARG A 255 3.30 -25.94 -12.97
CA ARG A 255 4.23 -26.34 -14.04
C ARG A 255 5.46 -27.04 -13.47
N ASN A 256 6.05 -27.95 -14.24
CA ASN A 256 7.36 -28.56 -13.96
C ASN A 256 7.50 -29.18 -12.55
N LEU A 257 6.41 -29.72 -12.00
CA LEU A 257 6.44 -30.41 -10.72
C LEU A 257 6.94 -31.84 -10.93
N GLU A 258 8.04 -32.20 -10.27
CA GLU A 258 8.62 -33.55 -10.35
C GLU A 258 7.60 -34.59 -9.88
N GLY A 259 7.41 -35.66 -10.67
CA GLY A 259 6.46 -36.72 -10.36
C GLY A 259 4.97 -36.30 -10.40
N PHE A 260 4.65 -35.07 -10.83
CA PHE A 260 3.27 -34.61 -10.87
C PHE A 260 2.49 -35.25 -12.02
N ARG A 261 1.41 -35.95 -11.65
CA ARG A 261 0.44 -36.52 -12.58
C ARG A 261 -0.89 -35.78 -12.40
N PRO A 262 -1.39 -35.05 -13.42
CA PRO A 262 -2.66 -34.33 -13.32
C PRO A 262 -3.82 -35.20 -12.83
N GLY A 263 -3.87 -36.47 -13.26
CA GLY A 263 -4.88 -37.43 -12.81
C GLY A 263 -4.92 -37.64 -11.30
N ASP A 264 -3.76 -37.65 -10.63
CA ASP A 264 -3.68 -37.82 -9.16
C ASP A 264 -4.26 -36.61 -8.43
N LEU A 265 -4.00 -35.40 -8.94
CA LEU A 265 -4.59 -34.18 -8.42
C LEU A 265 -6.12 -34.20 -8.57
N PHE A 266 -6.62 -34.51 -9.76
CA PHE A 266 -8.06 -34.54 -10.01
C PHE A 266 -8.78 -35.61 -9.18
N ASN A 267 -8.19 -36.80 -9.04
CA ASN A 267 -8.75 -37.86 -8.21
C ASN A 267 -8.81 -37.46 -6.73
N LYS A 268 -7.76 -36.83 -6.20
CA LYS A 268 -7.78 -36.30 -4.82
C LYS A 268 -8.80 -35.18 -4.66
N ALA A 269 -8.90 -34.28 -5.65
CA ALA A 269 -9.83 -33.16 -5.62
C ALA A 269 -11.30 -33.63 -5.61
N LYS A 270 -11.62 -34.72 -6.31
CA LYS A 270 -12.98 -35.31 -6.31
C LYS A 270 -13.49 -35.72 -4.92
N ASN A 271 -12.61 -35.90 -3.94
CA ASN A 271 -13.02 -36.21 -2.56
C ASN A 271 -13.68 -35.01 -1.85
N ALA A 272 -13.46 -33.79 -2.31
CA ALA A 272 -13.98 -32.57 -1.67
C ALA A 272 -14.72 -31.63 -2.65
N TRP A 273 -14.56 -31.81 -3.96
CA TRP A 273 -15.13 -30.95 -4.99
C TRP A 273 -15.73 -31.76 -6.14
N SER A 274 -16.74 -31.20 -6.81
CA SER A 274 -17.16 -31.70 -8.12
C SER A 274 -16.11 -31.28 -9.16
N VAL A 275 -15.52 -32.26 -9.85
CA VAL A 275 -14.45 -32.03 -10.83
C VAL A 275 -14.92 -32.53 -12.18
N THR A 276 -15.10 -31.60 -13.12
CA THR A 276 -15.47 -31.87 -14.50
C THR A 276 -14.31 -31.51 -15.42
N ALA A 277 -14.00 -32.36 -16.38
CA ALA A 277 -13.09 -32.00 -17.45
C ALA A 277 -13.75 -30.94 -18.34
N CYS A 278 -13.07 -29.83 -18.58
CA CYS A 278 -13.48 -28.86 -19.60
C CYS A 278 -12.58 -29.04 -20.81
N ASP A 279 -13.17 -29.05 -22.00
CA ASP A 279 -12.42 -29.10 -23.26
C ASP A 279 -11.57 -27.83 -23.40
N SER A 280 -10.37 -27.99 -23.97
CA SER A 280 -9.42 -26.92 -24.29
C SER A 280 -9.75 -26.22 -25.60
#